data_AF-Q9SJN8-F1
#
_entry.id   AF-Q9SJN8-F1
#
_cell.length_a   1.000
_cell.length_b   1.000
_cell.length_c   1.000
_cell.angle_alpha   90.00
_cell.angle_beta   90.00
_cell.angle_gamma   90.00
#
_symmetry.space_group_name_H-M   'P 1'
#
loop_
_entity.id
_entity.type
_entity.pdbx_description
1 polymer ?
#
loop_
_entity_poly.entity_id
_entity_poly.type
_entity_poly.pdbx_seq_one_letter_code
_entity_poly.pdbx_strand_id
1 'polypeptide(L)'
;MKSNTNTNLILFHHHSPLTSKSPSAVAAANHHRFLFIFFLSFFTLLFSFSLFSSSIHSTTSSHSLSSSPSSSSLPPPVLAALLHYTSSSPPNTSMSFLELSTISNIIHSHGPACNLLIFGLTHESLLWRSINFQGRTVFVDESPYSVSKFEQSNPGVEAYEVVYSTKVSQAKKLLGYYKTRPECRPVQNLLFSDCKLGINDLPNFVYEIDWDVILIDGPRGYASDSPGRMAPIFTSAVLAKSKDFGTKTKKTDVLVHEFGRKIERVYSEEFLCEENLIEVVGDLGHFVVAAAEERESYGDGFCRNSTRLSESFTAVSGGDEEKVGVDDE
;
A
#
# COMPACT_ATOMS: atom_id res chain seq x y z
N MET A 1 12.36 -7.19 51.71
CA MET A 1 12.36 -8.67 51.70
C MET A 1 11.63 -9.14 50.44
N LYS A 2 12.33 -9.95 49.62
CA LYS A 2 11.91 -11.00 48.64
C LYS A 2 10.49 -10.97 48.04
N SER A 3 10.20 -11.35 46.79
CA SER A 3 10.87 -11.62 45.50
C SER A 3 9.96 -12.60 44.73
N ASN A 4 9.66 -12.27 43.46
CA ASN A 4 9.34 -13.12 42.30
C ASN A 4 8.43 -14.36 42.40
N THR A 5 7.42 -14.38 41.53
CA THR A 5 6.83 -15.59 40.95
C THR A 5 7.22 -15.71 39.48
N ASN A 6 7.96 -16.78 39.18
CA ASN A 6 8.45 -17.19 37.87
C ASN A 6 7.35 -17.81 37.00
N THR A 7 7.38 -17.54 35.70
CA THR A 7 6.63 -18.28 34.67
C THR A 7 7.42 -19.51 34.21
N ASN A 8 6.77 -20.68 34.24
CA ASN A 8 7.31 -21.99 33.87
C ASN A 8 7.46 -22.14 32.35
N LEU A 9 8.61 -22.66 31.93
CA LEU A 9 8.91 -23.09 30.56
C LEU A 9 8.65 -24.60 30.47
N ILE A 10 7.68 -25.00 29.64
CA ILE A 10 7.32 -26.42 29.44
C ILE A 10 8.25 -27.02 28.38
N LEU A 11 9.14 -27.91 28.81
CA LEU A 11 10.06 -28.66 27.95
C LEU A 11 9.57 -30.11 27.87
N PHE A 12 9.08 -30.52 26.70
CA PHE A 12 8.61 -31.90 26.48
C PHE A 12 9.81 -32.85 26.39
N HIS A 13 10.09 -33.56 27.48
CA HIS A 13 10.99 -34.72 27.49
C HIS A 13 10.26 -35.95 26.94
N HIS A 14 10.73 -36.47 25.80
CA HIS A 14 10.27 -37.75 25.27
C HIS A 14 10.94 -38.90 26.01
N HIS A 15 10.22 -39.50 26.97
CA HIS A 15 10.61 -40.80 27.56
C HIS A 15 10.48 -41.90 26.50
N SER A 16 11.53 -42.72 26.35
CA SER A 16 11.52 -43.96 25.59
C SER A 16 11.33 -45.13 26.57
N PRO A 17 10.32 -46.01 26.43
CA PRO A 17 10.26 -47.26 27.17
C PRO A 17 10.94 -48.38 26.37
N LEU A 18 11.91 -49.03 27.01
CA LEU A 18 12.50 -50.29 26.56
C LEU A 18 11.40 -51.35 26.44
N THR A 19 11.08 -51.76 25.22
CA THR A 19 10.41 -53.04 24.94
C THR A 19 10.97 -53.62 23.66
N SER A 20 11.25 -54.92 23.72
CA SER A 20 11.91 -55.75 22.71
C SER A 20 11.35 -55.54 21.29
N LYS A 21 12.10 -54.84 20.43
CA LYS A 21 11.77 -54.74 19.00
C LYS A 21 12.18 -56.03 18.31
N SER A 22 11.19 -56.75 17.79
CA SER A 22 11.40 -57.85 16.84
C SER A 22 12.23 -57.35 15.64
N PRO A 23 13.06 -58.21 15.03
CA PRO A 23 13.91 -57.82 13.90
C PRO A 23 13.11 -57.20 12.74
N SER A 24 11.84 -57.54 12.61
CA SER A 24 10.91 -56.98 11.62
C SER A 24 10.57 -55.50 11.86
N ALA A 25 10.48 -55.05 13.11
CA ALA A 25 10.15 -53.66 13.44
C ALA A 25 11.34 -52.70 13.24
N VAL A 26 12.57 -53.20 13.42
CA VAL A 26 13.79 -52.43 13.10
C VAL A 26 13.97 -52.32 11.58
N ALA A 27 13.66 -53.36 10.83
CA ALA A 27 13.68 -53.33 9.37
C ALA A 27 12.66 -52.34 8.79
N ALA A 28 11.41 -52.31 9.32
CA ALA A 28 10.39 -51.35 8.88
C ALA A 28 10.76 -49.89 9.22
N ALA A 29 11.31 -49.64 10.41
CA ALA A 29 11.76 -48.30 10.80
C ALA A 29 12.94 -47.80 9.93
N ASN A 30 13.86 -48.70 9.57
CA ASN A 30 14.93 -48.38 8.64
C ASN A 30 14.40 -48.14 7.23
N HIS A 31 13.41 -48.92 6.76
CA HIS A 31 12.79 -48.70 5.44
C HIS A 31 12.11 -47.33 5.34
N HIS A 32 11.38 -46.89 6.38
CA HIS A 32 10.78 -45.55 6.39
C HIS A 32 11.82 -44.44 6.44
N ARG A 33 12.93 -44.63 7.19
CA ARG A 33 14.05 -43.68 7.19
C ARG A 33 14.74 -43.60 5.82
N PHE A 34 14.97 -44.72 5.16
CA PHE A 34 15.55 -44.74 3.81
C PHE A 34 14.62 -44.10 2.78
N LEU A 35 13.30 -44.36 2.86
CA LEU A 35 12.31 -43.71 2.02
C LEU A 35 12.28 -42.20 2.23
N PHE A 36 12.32 -41.74 3.49
CA PHE A 36 12.34 -40.32 3.80
C PHE A 36 13.61 -39.64 3.29
N ILE A 37 14.78 -40.26 3.49
CA ILE A 37 16.06 -39.74 2.98
C ILE A 37 16.07 -39.71 1.45
N PHE A 38 15.54 -40.75 0.79
CA PHE A 38 15.39 -40.79 -0.67
C PHE A 38 14.44 -39.70 -1.18
N PHE A 39 13.34 -39.45 -0.48
CA PHE A 39 12.40 -38.40 -0.85
C PHE A 39 13.03 -37.00 -0.68
N LEU A 40 13.77 -36.77 0.40
CA LEU A 40 14.48 -35.52 0.65
C LEU A 40 15.61 -35.29 -0.38
N SER A 41 16.36 -36.34 -0.74
CA SER A 41 17.42 -36.24 -1.75
C SER A 41 16.85 -36.04 -3.16
N PHE A 42 15.74 -36.70 -3.49
CA PHE A 42 15.05 -36.52 -4.77
C PHE A 42 14.50 -35.10 -4.92
N PHE A 43 13.86 -34.54 -3.88
CA PHE A 43 13.35 -33.16 -3.92
C PHE A 43 14.47 -32.11 -3.94
N THR A 44 15.57 -32.31 -3.22
CA THR A 44 16.73 -31.39 -3.30
C THR A 44 17.43 -31.46 -4.66
N LEU A 45 17.49 -32.63 -5.30
CA LEU A 45 18.03 -32.78 -6.65
C LEU A 45 17.11 -32.16 -7.72
N LEU A 46 15.79 -32.33 -7.60
CA LEU A 46 14.82 -31.64 -8.48
C LEU A 46 14.86 -30.12 -8.30
N PHE A 47 14.95 -29.63 -7.06
CA PHE A 47 15.02 -28.20 -6.79
C PHE A 47 16.33 -27.60 -7.34
N SER A 48 17.46 -28.27 -7.12
CA SER A 48 18.74 -27.83 -7.71
C SER A 48 18.75 -27.92 -9.24
N PHE A 49 18.16 -28.97 -9.84
CA PHE A 49 18.01 -29.06 -11.30
C PHE A 49 17.09 -27.96 -11.86
N SER A 50 16.04 -27.57 -11.14
CA SER A 50 15.18 -26.44 -11.50
C SER A 50 15.93 -25.11 -11.43
N LEU A 51 16.74 -24.90 -10.39
CA LEU A 51 17.58 -23.70 -10.27
C LEU A 51 18.68 -23.66 -11.34
N PHE A 52 19.32 -24.79 -11.64
CA PHE A 52 20.32 -24.87 -12.72
C PHE A 52 19.69 -24.73 -14.11
N SER A 53 18.50 -25.29 -14.35
CA SER A 53 17.78 -25.10 -15.62
C SER A 53 17.34 -23.65 -15.80
N SER A 54 17.00 -22.96 -14.70
CA SER A 54 16.70 -21.53 -14.71
C SER A 54 17.96 -20.66 -14.89
N SER A 55 19.12 -21.11 -14.40
CA SER A 55 20.39 -20.39 -14.54
C SER A 55 21.18 -20.69 -15.83
N ILE A 56 20.93 -21.81 -16.51
CA ILE A 56 21.66 -22.20 -17.75
C ILE A 56 20.99 -21.65 -19.03
N HIS A 57 19.82 -21.00 -18.93
CA HIS A 57 19.24 -20.22 -20.04
C HIS A 57 19.62 -18.73 -20.05
N SER A 58 20.62 -18.33 -19.27
CA SER A 58 21.27 -17.02 -19.39
C SER A 58 22.53 -17.13 -20.26
N THR A 59 22.38 -17.61 -21.49
CA THR A 59 23.41 -17.52 -22.53
C THR A 59 23.19 -16.25 -23.35
N THR A 60 24.11 -15.30 -23.12
CA THR A 60 24.64 -14.32 -24.07
C THR A 60 24.09 -14.45 -25.51
N SER A 61 23.03 -13.70 -25.79
CA SER A 61 22.67 -13.32 -27.15
C SER A 61 23.23 -11.92 -27.40
N SER A 62 24.33 -11.87 -28.14
CA SER A 62 24.78 -10.69 -28.85
C SER A 62 23.66 -10.24 -29.80
N HIS A 63 22.83 -9.31 -29.34
CA HIS A 63 21.89 -8.61 -30.21
C HIS A 63 22.69 -7.70 -31.15
N SER A 64 22.99 -8.26 -32.32
CA SER A 64 23.09 -7.49 -33.55
C SER A 64 21.88 -6.54 -33.63
N LEU A 65 22.15 -5.27 -33.90
CA LEU A 65 21.13 -4.29 -34.28
C LEU A 65 20.48 -4.75 -35.58
N SER A 66 19.50 -5.63 -35.45
CA SER A 66 18.50 -5.88 -36.47
C SER A 66 17.32 -5.01 -36.09
N SER A 67 17.16 -3.93 -36.84
CA SER A 67 15.97 -3.09 -36.87
C SER A 67 14.74 -3.99 -37.13
N SER A 68 14.08 -4.42 -36.07
CA SER A 68 12.71 -4.91 -36.16
C SER A 68 11.86 -3.79 -36.76
N PRO A 69 11.04 -4.06 -37.79
CA PRO A 69 10.13 -3.04 -38.29
C PRO A 69 9.25 -2.61 -37.12
N SER A 70 9.23 -1.31 -36.84
CA SER A 70 8.33 -0.71 -35.86
C SER A 70 6.89 -1.07 -36.26
N SER A 71 6.33 -2.12 -35.65
CA SER A 71 4.90 -2.36 -35.69
C SER A 71 4.26 -1.15 -35.02
N SER A 72 3.55 -0.35 -35.82
CA SER A 72 2.89 0.91 -35.46
C SER A 72 1.70 0.75 -34.50
N SER A 73 1.72 -0.27 -33.65
CA SER A 73 0.66 -0.52 -32.66
C SER A 73 0.86 0.36 -31.43
N LEU A 74 -0.23 0.99 -30.98
CA LEU A 74 -0.27 1.71 -29.70
C LEU A 74 0.10 0.76 -28.55
N PRO A 75 0.78 1.25 -27.49
CA PRO A 75 1.03 0.45 -26.30
C PRO A 75 -0.28 -0.13 -25.73
N PRO A 76 -0.33 -1.40 -25.29
CA PRO A 76 -1.56 -2.02 -24.81
C PRO A 76 -2.30 -1.23 -23.71
N PRO A 77 -1.63 -0.64 -22.70
CA PRO A 77 -2.32 0.22 -21.72
C PRO A 77 -3.00 1.45 -22.33
N VAL A 78 -2.39 2.05 -23.35
CA VAL A 78 -2.94 3.22 -24.06
C VAL A 78 -4.17 2.82 -24.87
N LEU A 79 -4.11 1.69 -25.59
CA LEU A 79 -5.27 1.16 -26.31
C LEU A 79 -6.43 0.82 -25.34
N ALA A 80 -6.13 0.19 -24.20
CA ALA A 80 -7.14 -0.14 -23.20
C ALA A 80 -7.82 1.11 -22.63
N ALA A 81 -7.06 2.16 -22.31
CA ALA A 81 -7.61 3.43 -21.86
C ALA A 81 -8.50 4.09 -22.93
N LEU A 82 -8.06 4.13 -24.19
CA LEU A 82 -8.86 4.68 -25.28
C LEU A 82 -10.19 3.94 -25.46
N LEU A 83 -10.18 2.60 -25.43
CA LEU A 83 -11.39 1.80 -25.52
C LEU A 83 -12.31 2.03 -24.30
N HIS A 84 -11.76 2.12 -23.10
CA HIS A 84 -12.51 2.41 -21.88
C HIS A 84 -13.22 3.77 -21.94
N TYR A 85 -12.50 4.86 -22.25
CA TYR A 85 -13.09 6.20 -22.26
C TYR A 85 -13.99 6.48 -23.49
N THR A 86 -13.87 5.69 -24.57
CA THR A 86 -14.79 5.78 -25.71
C THR A 86 -16.07 4.95 -25.51
N SER A 87 -16.05 3.96 -24.63
CA SER A 87 -17.19 3.06 -24.38
C SER A 87 -17.92 3.29 -23.05
N SER A 88 -17.33 4.07 -22.14
CA SER A 88 -17.90 4.37 -20.83
C SER A 88 -18.15 5.86 -20.64
N SER A 89 -19.17 6.20 -19.85
CA SER A 89 -19.40 7.57 -19.38
C SER A 89 -18.79 7.74 -17.99
N PRO A 90 -18.16 8.90 -17.70
CA PRO A 90 -17.59 9.15 -16.39
C PRO A 90 -18.69 9.16 -15.31
N PRO A 91 -18.44 8.55 -14.14
CA PRO A 91 -19.35 8.67 -13.00
C PRO A 91 -19.34 10.11 -12.45
N ASN A 92 -20.37 10.48 -11.69
CA ASN A 92 -20.47 11.80 -11.04
C ASN A 92 -19.32 12.09 -10.05
N THR A 93 -18.59 11.06 -9.61
CA THR A 93 -17.47 11.14 -8.65
C THR A 93 -16.11 11.18 -9.34
N SER A 94 -16.06 11.35 -10.66
CA SER A 94 -14.82 11.43 -11.46
C SER A 94 -14.11 12.77 -11.23
N MET A 95 -12.77 12.75 -11.26
CA MET A 95 -11.95 13.97 -11.15
C MET A 95 -12.23 14.94 -12.31
N SER A 96 -12.17 16.23 -12.00
CA SER A 96 -12.25 17.31 -12.98
C SER A 96 -11.05 17.33 -13.94
N PHE A 97 -11.22 17.96 -15.09
CA PHE A 97 -10.14 18.11 -16.07
C PHE A 97 -8.86 18.75 -15.48
N LEU A 98 -9.02 19.74 -14.59
CA LEU A 98 -7.88 20.40 -13.96
C LEU A 98 -7.10 19.45 -13.05
N GLU A 99 -7.80 18.67 -12.23
CA GLU A 99 -7.19 17.65 -11.36
C GLU A 99 -6.46 16.60 -12.19
N LEU A 100 -7.11 16.07 -13.24
CA LEU A 100 -6.50 15.09 -14.15
C LEU A 100 -5.24 15.64 -14.83
N SER A 101 -5.29 16.89 -15.29
CA SER A 101 -4.16 17.54 -15.92
C SER A 101 -3.01 17.77 -14.94
N THR A 102 -3.29 18.16 -13.70
CA THR A 102 -2.28 18.36 -12.65
C THR A 102 -1.56 17.05 -12.33
N ILE A 103 -2.32 15.98 -12.05
CA ILE A 103 -1.74 14.66 -11.76
C ILE A 103 -0.91 14.16 -12.94
N SER A 104 -1.42 14.31 -14.17
CA SER A 104 -0.70 13.93 -15.39
C SER A 104 0.62 14.70 -15.52
N ASN A 105 0.61 16.03 -15.34
CA ASN A 105 1.82 16.84 -15.44
C ASN A 105 2.86 16.45 -14.39
N ILE A 106 2.44 16.14 -13.16
CA ILE A 106 3.33 15.67 -12.09
C ILE A 106 3.98 14.34 -12.47
N ILE A 107 3.20 13.35 -12.92
CA ILE A 107 3.74 12.04 -13.36
C ILE A 107 4.76 12.21 -14.49
N HIS A 108 4.47 13.05 -15.48
CA HIS A 108 5.40 13.31 -16.60
C HIS A 108 6.67 14.04 -16.16
N SER A 109 6.61 14.86 -15.10
CA SER A 109 7.76 15.61 -14.60
C SER A 109 8.85 14.72 -13.98
N HIS A 110 8.50 13.49 -13.55
CA HIS A 110 9.43 12.47 -13.06
C HIS A 110 10.11 11.66 -14.18
N GLY A 111 9.83 11.98 -15.44
CA GLY A 111 10.43 11.32 -16.60
C GLY A 111 9.66 10.07 -17.05
N PRO A 112 10.21 9.27 -17.97
CA PRO A 112 9.48 8.17 -18.61
C PRO A 112 9.22 6.99 -17.67
N ALA A 113 9.95 6.85 -16.56
CA ALA A 113 9.90 5.68 -15.68
C ALA A 113 9.52 6.06 -14.23
N CYS A 114 8.30 6.57 -14.04
CA CYS A 114 7.78 6.94 -12.73
C CYS A 114 7.33 5.69 -11.95
N ASN A 115 7.77 5.56 -10.69
CA ASN A 115 7.17 4.64 -9.72
C ASN A 115 5.93 5.30 -9.14
N LEU A 116 4.75 4.86 -9.57
CA LEU A 116 3.44 5.40 -9.21
C LEU A 116 2.66 4.41 -8.36
N LEU A 117 2.38 4.77 -7.11
CA LEU A 117 1.50 4.03 -6.21
C LEU A 117 0.13 4.71 -6.14
N ILE A 118 -0.94 3.94 -6.26
CA ILE A 118 -2.31 4.48 -6.26
C ILE A 118 -3.13 3.69 -5.25
N PHE A 119 -3.63 4.38 -4.22
CA PHE A 119 -4.67 3.84 -3.35
C PHE A 119 -6.02 4.13 -4.00
N GLY A 120 -6.77 3.08 -4.31
CA GLY A 120 -8.08 3.12 -4.98
C GLY A 120 -8.02 2.64 -6.43
N LEU A 121 -9.05 1.86 -6.81
CA LEU A 121 -9.40 1.56 -8.19
C LEU A 121 -10.62 2.40 -8.58
N THR A 122 -10.38 3.44 -9.39
CA THR A 122 -11.39 4.41 -9.81
C THR A 122 -11.56 4.41 -11.32
N HIS A 123 -12.43 5.30 -11.81
CA HIS A 123 -12.69 5.43 -13.24
C HIS A 123 -11.43 5.90 -14.01
N GLU A 124 -10.49 6.53 -13.30
CA GLU A 124 -9.25 7.11 -13.80
C GLU A 124 -8.08 6.09 -13.82
N SER A 125 -8.24 4.90 -13.25
CA SER A 125 -7.13 3.92 -13.12
C SER A 125 -6.47 3.56 -14.46
N LEU A 126 -7.25 3.45 -15.55
CA LEU A 126 -6.68 3.19 -16.88
C LEU A 126 -5.94 4.39 -17.46
N LEU A 127 -6.39 5.61 -17.17
CA LEU A 127 -5.64 6.82 -17.53
C LEU A 127 -4.25 6.79 -16.88
N TRP A 128 -4.17 6.56 -15.57
CA TRP A 128 -2.91 6.53 -14.83
C TRP A 128 -1.93 5.50 -15.37
N ARG A 129 -2.42 4.28 -15.64
CA ARG A 129 -1.60 3.23 -16.25
C ARG A 129 -1.15 3.59 -17.67
N SER A 130 -2.00 4.28 -18.45
CA SER A 130 -1.69 4.65 -19.83
C SER A 130 -0.66 5.76 -19.94
N ILE A 131 -0.72 6.78 -19.07
CA ILE A 131 0.25 7.87 -19.08
C ILE A 131 1.61 7.44 -18.52
N ASN A 132 1.61 6.51 -17.56
CA ASN A 132 2.82 5.94 -16.96
C ASN A 132 3.21 4.59 -17.59
N PHE A 133 2.92 4.37 -18.88
CA PHE A 133 3.08 3.05 -19.53
C PHE A 133 4.54 2.56 -19.62
N GLN A 134 5.52 3.44 -19.47
CA GLN A 134 6.96 3.14 -19.43
C GLN A 134 7.49 2.99 -18.00
N GLY A 135 6.72 3.43 -17.00
CA GLY A 135 7.05 3.29 -15.58
C GLY A 135 6.33 2.13 -14.93
N ARG A 136 6.34 2.11 -13.60
CA ARG A 136 5.65 1.10 -12.79
C ARG A 136 4.44 1.74 -12.12
N THR A 137 3.26 1.18 -12.36
CA THR A 137 2.02 1.65 -11.74
C THR A 137 1.42 0.51 -10.91
N VAL A 138 1.29 0.73 -9.61
CA VAL A 138 0.73 -0.26 -8.67
C VAL A 138 -0.53 0.32 -8.04
N PHE A 139 -1.63 -0.43 -8.16
CA PHE A 139 -2.91 -0.11 -7.54
C PHE A 139 -3.12 -0.96 -6.29
N VAL A 140 -3.70 -0.37 -5.26
CA VAL A 140 -4.18 -1.10 -4.08
C VAL A 140 -5.59 -0.65 -3.74
N ASP A 141 -6.52 -1.56 -3.49
CA ASP A 141 -7.94 -1.23 -3.30
C ASP A 141 -8.60 -2.11 -2.22
N GLU A 142 -9.64 -1.59 -1.54
CA GLU A 142 -10.33 -2.33 -0.49
C GLU A 142 -11.19 -3.49 -1.00
N SER A 143 -11.50 -3.54 -2.29
CA SER A 143 -12.48 -4.47 -2.84
C SER A 143 -11.79 -5.63 -3.59
N PRO A 144 -11.78 -6.86 -3.04
CA PRO A 144 -11.28 -8.04 -3.76
C PRO A 144 -11.95 -8.22 -5.12
N TYR A 145 -13.25 -7.91 -5.18
CA TYR A 145 -14.03 -8.02 -6.40
C TYR A 145 -13.58 -6.99 -7.46
N SER A 146 -13.38 -5.73 -7.07
CA SER A 146 -12.90 -4.69 -8.01
C SER A 146 -11.51 -5.03 -8.52
N VAL A 147 -10.60 -5.44 -7.64
CA VAL A 147 -9.24 -5.87 -8.00
C VAL A 147 -9.28 -7.02 -9.01
N SER A 148 -9.98 -8.11 -8.67
CA SER A 148 -10.04 -9.29 -9.55
C SER A 148 -10.66 -8.96 -10.91
N LYS A 149 -11.73 -8.16 -10.94
CA LYS A 149 -12.36 -7.73 -12.19
C LYS A 149 -11.42 -6.84 -13.03
N PHE A 150 -10.68 -5.96 -12.38
CA PHE A 150 -9.74 -5.05 -13.04
C PHE A 150 -8.57 -5.82 -13.66
N GLU A 151 -8.00 -6.79 -12.94
CA GLU A 151 -6.94 -7.67 -13.44
C GLU A 151 -7.40 -8.52 -14.63
N GLN A 152 -8.58 -9.14 -14.52
CA GLN A 152 -9.15 -9.96 -15.60
C GLN A 152 -9.36 -9.15 -16.89
N SER A 153 -9.78 -7.89 -16.76
CA SER A 153 -10.08 -7.02 -17.90
C SER A 153 -8.82 -6.36 -18.48
N ASN A 154 -7.73 -6.26 -17.71
CA ASN A 154 -6.55 -5.50 -18.07
C ASN A 154 -5.25 -6.28 -17.81
N PRO A 155 -4.92 -7.29 -18.63
CA PRO A 155 -3.77 -8.16 -18.42
C PRO A 155 -2.46 -7.42 -18.13
N GLY A 156 -1.68 -7.96 -17.19
CA GLY A 156 -0.39 -7.40 -16.76
C GLY A 156 -0.49 -6.13 -15.91
N VAL A 157 -1.67 -5.81 -15.35
CA VAL A 157 -1.77 -4.76 -14.33
C VAL A 157 -1.26 -5.27 -13.00
N GLU A 158 -0.64 -4.39 -12.22
CA GLU A 158 -0.29 -4.66 -10.83
C GLU A 158 -1.38 -4.03 -9.94
N ALA A 159 -2.35 -4.84 -9.51
CA ALA A 159 -3.42 -4.41 -8.62
C ALA A 159 -3.57 -5.41 -7.46
N TYR A 160 -3.69 -4.92 -6.23
CA TYR A 160 -3.72 -5.76 -5.04
C TYR A 160 -4.87 -5.38 -4.12
N GLU A 161 -5.49 -6.39 -3.49
CA GLU A 161 -6.43 -6.19 -2.40
C GLU A 161 -5.67 -5.74 -1.14
N VAL A 162 -6.25 -4.80 -0.40
CA VAL A 162 -5.73 -4.39 0.91
C VAL A 162 -6.85 -4.37 1.95
N VAL A 163 -6.57 -4.93 3.13
CA VAL A 163 -7.50 -4.89 4.26
C VAL A 163 -7.21 -3.67 5.13
N TYR A 164 -8.13 -2.70 5.12
CA TYR A 164 -8.05 -1.53 6.00
C TYR A 164 -8.61 -1.84 7.39
N SER A 165 -7.78 -1.68 8.43
CA SER A 165 -8.17 -1.89 9.83
C SER A 165 -8.88 -0.69 10.47
N THR A 166 -8.85 0.48 9.80
CA THR A 166 -9.42 1.74 10.30
C THR A 166 -10.81 1.99 9.71
N LYS A 167 -11.64 2.72 10.44
CA LYS A 167 -12.97 3.17 10.00
C LYS A 167 -13.12 4.68 10.13
N VAL A 168 -13.91 5.30 9.27
CA VAL A 168 -14.24 6.75 9.28
C VAL A 168 -14.66 7.23 10.68
N SER A 169 -15.52 6.47 11.36
CA SER A 169 -15.98 6.74 12.74
C SER A 169 -14.86 6.83 13.79
N GLN A 170 -13.69 6.26 13.51
CA GLN A 170 -12.55 6.21 14.42
C GLN A 170 -11.58 7.39 14.25
N ALA A 171 -11.75 8.25 13.24
CA ALA A 171 -10.83 9.33 12.87
C ALA A 171 -10.31 10.12 14.10
N LYS A 172 -11.23 10.70 14.87
CA LYS A 172 -10.88 11.50 16.06
C LYS A 172 -10.07 10.71 17.09
N LYS A 173 -10.44 9.44 17.33
CA LYS A 173 -9.76 8.56 18.30
C LYS A 173 -8.37 8.17 17.81
N LEU A 174 -8.20 7.95 16.52
CA LEU A 174 -6.92 7.59 15.91
C LEU A 174 -5.91 8.75 15.94
N LEU A 175 -6.37 9.99 15.78
CA LEU A 175 -5.51 11.18 15.98
C LEU A 175 -5.04 11.32 17.44
N GLY A 176 -5.90 11.03 18.41
CA GLY A 176 -5.48 10.97 19.81
C GLY A 176 -4.53 9.80 20.09
N TYR A 177 -4.79 8.65 19.46
CA TYR A 177 -4.00 7.43 19.59
C TYR A 177 -2.55 7.66 19.17
N TYR A 178 -2.28 8.13 17.94
CA TYR A 178 -0.92 8.15 17.41
C TYR A 178 0.02 9.07 18.21
N LYS A 179 -0.48 10.19 18.76
CA LYS A 179 0.26 11.11 19.63
C LYS A 179 0.82 10.46 20.91
N THR A 180 0.32 9.28 21.28
CA THR A 180 0.72 8.56 22.51
C THR A 180 1.52 7.29 22.22
N ARG A 181 1.84 7.01 20.95
CA ARG A 181 2.27 5.71 20.46
C ARG A 181 3.60 5.85 19.74
N PRO A 182 4.73 5.48 20.38
CA PRO A 182 6.06 5.65 19.79
C PRO A 182 6.28 4.84 18.50
N GLU A 183 5.47 3.81 18.27
CA GLU A 183 5.46 3.07 17.01
C GLU A 183 4.90 3.90 15.84
N CYS A 184 4.09 4.92 16.09
CA CYS A 184 3.48 5.77 15.06
C CYS A 184 4.38 6.97 14.68
N ARG A 185 5.63 6.68 14.30
CA ARG A 185 6.65 7.70 14.00
C ARG A 185 6.83 7.95 12.48
N PRO A 186 7.38 9.09 12.05
CA PRO A 186 7.50 9.41 10.62
C PRO A 186 8.46 8.50 9.85
N VAL A 187 9.55 8.06 10.50
CA VAL A 187 10.54 7.14 9.93
C VAL A 187 10.44 5.81 10.65
N GLN A 188 9.91 4.80 9.97
CA GLN A 188 9.69 3.47 10.54
C GLN A 188 9.60 2.40 9.46
N ASN A 189 9.76 1.14 9.87
CA ASN A 189 9.43 0.00 9.03
C ASN A 189 7.96 -0.37 9.22
N LEU A 190 7.12 -0.09 8.21
CA LEU A 190 5.68 -0.36 8.24
C LEU A 190 5.35 -1.87 8.31
N LEU A 191 6.21 -2.73 7.75
CA LEU A 191 5.99 -4.18 7.74
C LEU A 191 5.95 -4.77 9.16
N PHE A 192 6.65 -4.13 10.11
CA PHE A 192 6.73 -4.54 11.51
C PHE A 192 6.13 -3.51 12.48
N SER A 193 5.31 -2.58 11.97
CA SER A 193 4.69 -1.55 12.80
C SER A 193 3.42 -2.05 13.46
N ASP A 194 3.30 -1.81 14.76
CA ASP A 194 2.05 -1.97 15.53
C ASP A 194 1.14 -0.73 15.43
N CYS A 195 1.53 0.29 14.66
CA CYS A 195 0.75 1.51 14.52
C CYS A 195 -0.54 1.23 13.73
N LYS A 196 -1.70 1.43 14.35
CA LYS A 196 -3.03 1.21 13.74
C LYS A 196 -3.32 2.07 12.50
N LEU A 197 -2.56 3.13 12.27
CA LEU A 197 -2.67 3.96 11.07
C LEU A 197 -1.80 3.44 9.91
N GLY A 198 -0.81 2.59 10.20
CA GLY A 198 0.01 1.96 9.18
C GLY A 198 -0.73 0.82 8.50
N ILE A 199 -0.65 0.74 7.18
CA ILE A 199 -1.08 -0.42 6.43
C ILE A 199 0.11 -1.38 6.37
N ASN A 200 -0.01 -2.52 7.06
CA ASN A 200 1.03 -3.56 7.13
C ASN A 200 0.76 -4.77 6.23
N ASP A 201 -0.39 -4.79 5.54
CA ASP A 201 -0.85 -5.87 4.65
C ASP A 201 -0.65 -5.56 3.15
N LEU A 202 0.18 -4.57 2.82
CA LEU A 202 0.60 -4.34 1.42
C LEU A 202 1.61 -5.41 0.98
N PRO A 203 1.70 -5.74 -0.31
CA PRO A 203 2.77 -6.58 -0.84
C PRO A 203 4.15 -6.04 -0.44
N ASN A 204 5.07 -6.92 -0.02
CA ASN A 204 6.36 -6.51 0.57
C ASN A 204 7.14 -5.49 -0.28
N PHE A 205 7.13 -5.64 -1.60
CA PHE A 205 7.84 -4.73 -2.50
C PHE A 205 7.35 -3.29 -2.38
N VAL A 206 6.10 -3.04 -1.95
CA VAL A 206 5.54 -1.69 -1.83
C VAL A 206 6.29 -0.87 -0.78
N TYR A 207 6.81 -1.52 0.26
CA TYR A 207 7.62 -0.88 1.30
C TYR A 207 9.07 -0.63 0.88
N GLU A 208 9.54 -1.29 -0.18
CA GLU A 208 10.93 -1.23 -0.65
C GLU A 208 11.13 -0.25 -1.82
N ILE A 209 10.05 0.11 -2.52
CA ILE A 209 10.12 1.01 -3.68
C ILE A 209 10.22 2.46 -3.24
N ASP A 210 11.20 3.16 -3.82
CA ASP A 210 11.29 4.62 -3.78
C ASP A 210 10.26 5.25 -4.73
N TRP A 211 9.00 5.35 -4.26
CA TRP A 211 7.89 5.94 -4.99
C TRP A 211 8.18 7.38 -5.41
N ASP A 212 7.92 7.72 -6.66
CA ASP A 212 8.02 9.10 -7.18
C ASP A 212 6.73 9.86 -6.87
N VAL A 213 5.60 9.21 -7.16
CA VAL A 213 4.26 9.76 -6.98
C VAL A 213 3.40 8.75 -6.23
N ILE A 214 2.65 9.23 -5.24
CA ILE A 214 1.64 8.47 -4.53
C ILE A 214 0.30 9.21 -4.66
N LEU A 215 -0.68 8.58 -5.29
CA LEU A 215 -2.04 9.11 -5.40
C LEU A 215 -2.97 8.39 -4.42
N ILE A 216 -3.62 9.16 -3.56
CA ILE A 216 -4.61 8.68 -2.59
C ILE A 216 -5.99 9.02 -3.11
N ASP A 217 -6.61 8.07 -3.80
CA ASP A 217 -7.98 8.12 -4.32
C ASP A 217 -8.90 7.01 -3.76
N GLY A 218 -8.49 6.44 -2.64
CA GLY A 218 -9.19 5.36 -1.97
C GLY A 218 -8.65 5.18 -0.56
N PRO A 219 -9.39 4.50 0.33
CA PRO A 219 -10.69 3.87 0.10
C PRO A 219 -11.84 4.90 0.07
N ARG A 220 -13.07 4.42 -0.21
CA ARG A 220 -14.28 5.26 -0.41
C ARG A 220 -14.56 6.29 0.70
N GLY A 221 -14.51 5.89 1.96
CA GLY A 221 -14.65 6.80 3.11
C GLY A 221 -16.01 7.49 3.33
N TYR A 222 -17.08 7.13 2.60
CA TYR A 222 -18.37 7.83 2.68
C TYR A 222 -19.26 7.41 3.87
N ALA A 223 -19.06 6.21 4.43
CA ALA A 223 -19.86 5.70 5.55
C ALA A 223 -19.03 5.60 6.83
N SER A 224 -19.66 5.84 7.99
CA SER A 224 -19.00 5.78 9.31
C SER A 224 -18.28 4.46 9.58
N ASP A 225 -18.81 3.35 9.07
CA ASP A 225 -18.24 2.01 9.19
C ASP A 225 -17.33 1.60 8.02
N SER A 226 -17.25 2.40 6.96
CA SER A 226 -16.34 2.15 5.85
C SER A 226 -14.90 2.56 6.21
N PRO A 227 -13.89 1.95 5.57
CA PRO A 227 -12.54 2.43 5.68
C PRO A 227 -12.40 3.82 5.05
N GLY A 228 -11.59 4.67 5.67
CA GLY A 228 -11.32 6.04 5.21
C GLY A 228 -9.86 6.24 4.83
N ARG A 229 -9.54 7.40 4.26
CA ARG A 229 -8.19 7.73 3.73
C ARG A 229 -7.13 8.00 4.81
N MET A 230 -7.48 7.86 6.09
CA MET A 230 -6.56 8.02 7.24
C MET A 230 -5.31 7.14 7.14
N ALA A 231 -5.49 5.85 6.89
CA ALA A 231 -4.39 4.89 6.82
C ALA A 231 -3.53 5.07 5.55
N PRO A 232 -4.12 5.27 4.35
CA PRO A 232 -3.37 5.68 3.17
C PRO A 232 -2.53 6.96 3.37
N ILE A 233 -3.09 8.01 3.97
CA ILE A 233 -2.38 9.29 4.19
C ILE A 233 -1.17 9.07 5.12
N PHE A 234 -1.38 8.41 6.26
CA PHE A 234 -0.29 8.09 7.19
C PHE A 234 0.78 7.22 6.52
N THR A 235 0.36 6.16 5.84
CA THR A 235 1.27 5.22 5.15
C THR A 235 2.09 5.93 4.08
N SER A 236 1.47 6.81 3.29
CA SER A 236 2.16 7.60 2.26
C SER A 236 3.19 8.55 2.87
N ALA A 237 2.87 9.19 3.99
CA ALA A 237 3.81 10.03 4.72
C ALA A 237 5.04 9.24 5.20
N VAL A 238 4.82 8.04 5.75
CA VAL A 238 5.89 7.15 6.21
C VAL A 238 6.72 6.60 5.05
N LEU A 239 6.10 6.17 3.95
CA LEU A 239 6.80 5.71 2.74
C LEU A 239 7.67 6.82 2.15
N ALA A 240 7.16 8.06 2.08
CA ALA A 240 7.92 9.20 1.58
C ALA A 240 9.10 9.57 2.49
N LYS A 241 8.94 9.45 3.81
CA LYS A 241 9.98 9.82 4.80
C LYS A 241 11.00 8.72 5.09
N SER A 242 10.62 7.44 4.97
CA SER A 242 11.44 6.27 5.35
C SER A 242 12.31 5.71 4.23
N LYS A 243 12.42 6.42 3.10
CA LYS A 243 13.28 6.04 1.97
C LYS A 243 14.70 5.76 2.42
N ASP A 244 15.36 4.83 1.75
CA ASP A 244 16.73 4.45 2.09
C ASP A 244 17.61 5.69 2.18
N PHE A 245 18.37 5.79 3.27
CA PHE A 245 19.20 6.94 3.60
C PHE A 245 20.27 7.23 2.52
N GLY A 246 20.42 6.38 1.49
CA GLY A 246 21.28 6.61 0.34
C GLY A 246 20.80 7.71 -0.63
N THR A 247 19.50 7.96 -0.76
CA THR A 247 18.92 8.87 -1.77
C THR A 247 18.29 10.12 -1.15
N LYS A 248 18.98 10.74 -0.19
CA LYS A 248 18.51 11.86 0.68
C LYS A 248 17.94 13.10 -0.03
N THR A 249 18.07 13.21 -1.34
CA THR A 249 17.57 14.35 -2.12
C THR A 249 16.24 14.09 -2.82
N LYS A 250 15.78 12.84 -2.87
CA LYS A 250 14.56 12.47 -3.60
C LYS A 250 13.33 12.89 -2.80
N LYS A 251 12.45 13.67 -3.45
CA LYS A 251 11.14 14.05 -2.92
C LYS A 251 10.08 13.10 -3.47
N THR A 252 8.95 13.01 -2.77
CA THR A 252 7.78 12.24 -3.20
C THR A 252 6.62 13.18 -3.36
N ASP A 253 5.96 13.15 -4.51
CA ASP A 253 4.71 13.86 -4.72
C ASP A 253 3.56 13.01 -4.16
N VAL A 254 2.90 13.50 -3.11
CA VAL A 254 1.74 12.84 -2.51
C VAL A 254 0.49 13.66 -2.84
N LEU A 255 -0.42 13.03 -3.57
CA LEU A 255 -1.64 13.63 -4.09
C LEU A 255 -2.82 13.05 -3.34
N VAL A 256 -3.64 13.89 -2.71
CA VAL A 256 -4.80 13.48 -1.93
C VAL A 256 -6.05 14.01 -2.59
N HIS A 257 -6.85 13.13 -3.19
CA HIS A 257 -8.15 13.51 -3.75
C HIS A 257 -9.20 13.65 -2.65
N GLU A 258 -10.33 14.32 -2.93
CA GLU A 258 -11.35 14.69 -1.96
C GLU A 258 -10.79 15.46 -0.74
N PHE A 259 -9.74 16.25 -0.95
CA PHE A 259 -9.04 17.04 0.06
C PHE A 259 -9.96 18.04 0.77
N GLY A 260 -11.06 18.46 0.14
CA GLY A 260 -12.09 19.29 0.77
C GLY A 260 -12.81 18.60 1.94
N ARG A 261 -12.79 17.26 2.01
CA ARG A 261 -13.37 16.52 3.13
C ARG A 261 -12.51 16.67 4.38
N LYS A 262 -13.18 16.81 5.52
CA LYS A 262 -12.54 17.12 6.81
C LYS A 262 -11.50 16.08 7.24
N ILE A 263 -11.76 14.79 7.02
CA ILE A 263 -10.84 13.73 7.43
C ILE A 263 -9.55 13.83 6.61
N GLU A 264 -9.68 13.88 5.29
CA GLU A 264 -8.58 13.98 4.34
C GLU A 264 -7.72 15.20 4.63
N ARG A 265 -8.34 16.37 4.80
CA ARG A 265 -7.63 17.60 5.13
C ARG A 265 -6.85 17.49 6.44
N VAL A 266 -7.52 17.15 7.54
CA VAL A 266 -6.89 17.11 8.87
C VAL A 266 -5.76 16.07 8.93
N TYR A 267 -5.96 14.89 8.33
CA TYR A 267 -4.92 13.86 8.30
C TYR A 267 -3.74 14.26 7.42
N SER A 268 -3.98 14.94 6.30
CA SER A 268 -2.90 15.43 5.43
C SER A 268 -2.11 16.55 6.10
N GLU A 269 -2.79 17.53 6.72
CA GLU A 269 -2.14 18.60 7.48
C GLU A 269 -1.31 18.04 8.65
N GLU A 270 -1.74 16.94 9.29
CA GLU A 270 -1.03 16.32 10.42
C GLU A 270 0.14 15.42 9.99
N PHE A 271 0.03 14.67 8.88
CA PHE A 271 1.03 13.66 8.49
C PHE A 271 1.86 14.05 7.26
N LEU A 272 1.27 14.74 6.29
CA LEU A 272 1.97 15.26 5.11
C LEU A 272 2.48 16.68 5.34
N CYS A 273 1.90 17.39 6.31
CA CYS A 273 2.30 18.71 6.79
C CYS A 273 1.93 19.86 5.86
N GLU A 274 1.36 20.92 6.45
CA GLU A 274 1.00 22.15 5.73
C GLU A 274 2.22 22.77 5.04
N GLU A 275 3.41 22.70 5.64
CA GLU A 275 4.64 23.21 5.02
C GLU A 275 5.06 22.49 3.73
N ASN A 276 4.51 21.31 3.46
CA ASN A 276 4.79 20.55 2.23
C ASN A 276 3.66 20.70 1.18
N LEU A 277 2.56 21.38 1.50
CA LEU A 277 1.46 21.63 0.56
C LEU A 277 1.91 22.64 -0.50
N ILE A 278 1.91 22.21 -1.77
CA ILE A 278 2.29 23.06 -2.91
C ILE A 278 1.08 23.79 -3.47
N GLU A 279 0.00 23.05 -3.71
CA GLU A 279 -1.23 23.60 -4.28
C GLU A 279 -2.46 22.77 -3.92
N VAL A 280 -3.63 23.39 -4.06
CA VAL A 280 -4.94 22.73 -4.03
C VAL A 280 -5.63 23.05 -5.35
N VAL A 281 -5.94 22.01 -6.13
CA VAL A 281 -6.58 22.12 -7.44
C VAL A 281 -7.91 21.39 -7.37
N GLY A 282 -9.02 22.13 -7.34
CA GLY A 282 -10.33 21.51 -7.09
C GLY A 282 -10.36 20.85 -5.71
N ASP A 283 -10.65 19.55 -5.68
CA ASP A 283 -10.64 18.70 -4.48
C ASP A 283 -9.33 17.90 -4.35
N LEU A 284 -8.27 18.24 -5.10
CA LEU A 284 -6.97 17.59 -5.04
C LEU A 284 -5.98 18.44 -4.22
N GLY A 285 -5.43 17.88 -3.15
CA GLY A 285 -4.29 18.44 -2.43
C GLY A 285 -2.97 17.85 -2.92
N HIS A 286 -2.00 18.68 -3.28
CA HIS A 286 -0.68 18.25 -3.76
C HIS A 286 0.41 18.60 -2.74
N PHE A 287 1.03 17.56 -2.17
CA PHE A 287 2.13 17.68 -1.22
C PHE A 287 3.43 17.17 -1.82
N VAL A 288 4.55 17.81 -1.47
CA VAL A 288 5.89 17.34 -1.84
C VAL A 288 6.69 17.03 -0.58
N VAL A 289 6.79 15.74 -0.26
CA VAL A 289 7.38 15.26 1.00
C VAL A 289 8.82 14.79 0.76
N ALA A 290 9.77 15.40 1.47
CA ALA A 290 11.17 14.99 1.45
C ALA A 290 11.42 13.80 2.40
N ALA A 291 12.39 12.95 2.03
CA ALA A 291 12.94 11.94 2.94
C ALA A 291 13.50 12.60 4.22
N ALA A 292 13.43 11.90 5.35
CA ALA A 292 13.94 12.44 6.60
C ALA A 292 15.47 12.56 6.57
N GLU A 293 16.01 13.74 6.91
CA GLU A 293 17.45 13.90 7.09
C GLU A 293 17.87 13.29 8.44
N GLU A 294 18.99 12.55 8.48
CA GLU A 294 19.55 11.98 9.73
C GLU A 294 19.74 13.00 10.86
N ARG A 295 19.84 14.29 10.54
CA ARG A 295 20.08 15.38 11.49
C ARG A 295 18.83 16.15 11.86
N GLU A 296 17.72 15.92 11.16
CA GLU A 296 16.45 16.37 11.66
C GLU A 296 16.05 15.41 12.76
N SER A 297 16.36 15.82 14.00
CA SER A 297 15.57 15.39 15.14
C SER A 297 14.15 15.88 14.89
N TYR A 298 13.39 15.16 14.06
CA TYR A 298 11.94 15.15 14.12
C TYR A 298 11.64 14.72 15.54
N GLY A 299 11.52 15.69 16.45
CA GLY A 299 10.87 15.44 17.73
C GLY A 299 9.53 14.82 17.36
N ASP A 300 9.26 13.64 17.93
CA ASP A 300 8.17 12.63 17.76
C ASP A 300 7.05 12.76 16.69
N GLY A 301 6.81 13.92 16.07
CA GLY A 301 5.83 14.18 15.04
C GLY A 301 6.38 14.31 13.61
N PHE A 302 5.45 14.44 12.67
CA PHE A 302 5.70 14.46 11.23
C PHE A 302 6.12 15.83 10.68
N CYS A 303 5.65 16.90 11.33
CA CYS A 303 5.74 18.27 10.85
C CYS A 303 6.62 19.12 11.77
N ARG A 304 7.37 20.06 11.20
CA ARG A 304 8.30 20.92 11.96
C ARG A 304 7.55 21.87 12.90
N ASN A 305 6.32 22.27 12.53
CA ASN A 305 5.49 23.24 13.26
C ASN A 305 4.15 22.66 13.73
N SER A 306 4.16 21.57 14.52
CA SER A 306 2.94 20.86 14.98
C SER A 306 1.99 21.66 15.91
N THR A 307 2.21 22.97 16.13
CA THR A 307 1.53 23.74 17.20
C THR A 307 0.11 24.23 16.85
N ARG A 308 -0.42 24.02 15.63
CA ARG A 308 -1.69 24.66 15.19
C ARG A 308 -2.88 23.76 14.89
N LEU A 309 -2.72 22.44 14.80
CA LEU A 309 -3.76 21.61 14.19
C LEU A 309 -4.54 20.80 15.24
N SER A 310 -5.61 21.41 15.73
CA SER A 310 -6.65 20.71 16.47
C SER A 310 -8.04 21.26 16.11
N GLU A 311 -8.37 21.27 14.82
CA GLU A 311 -9.78 21.40 14.48
C GLU A 311 -10.53 20.17 15.00
N SER A 312 -11.45 20.41 15.94
CA SER A 312 -12.19 19.33 16.58
C SER A 312 -13.14 18.69 15.56
N PHE A 313 -13.12 17.36 15.45
CA PHE A 313 -14.21 16.61 14.82
C PHE A 313 -15.46 16.74 15.71
N THR A 314 -16.37 17.63 15.35
CA THR A 314 -17.76 17.66 15.85
C THR A 314 -18.53 16.56 15.12
N ALA A 315 -19.25 15.72 15.86
CA ALA A 315 -20.11 14.70 15.26
C ALA A 315 -21.29 15.39 14.57
N VAL A 316 -21.51 15.11 13.29
CA VAL A 316 -22.80 15.39 12.63
C VAL A 316 -23.78 14.35 13.16
N SER A 317 -24.71 14.77 14.02
CA SER A 317 -25.88 13.96 14.35
C SER A 317 -26.83 14.01 13.16
N GLY A 318 -26.84 12.96 12.35
CA GLY A 318 -28.00 12.63 11.51
C GLY A 318 -29.10 12.05 12.39
N GLY A 319 -30.34 12.46 12.16
CA GLY A 319 -31.49 11.98 12.92
C GLY A 319 -32.69 12.92 12.76
N ASP A 320 -33.36 12.74 11.64
CA ASP A 320 -34.64 13.30 11.22
C ASP A 320 -35.71 13.25 12.32
N GLU A 321 -36.43 14.35 12.55
CA GLU A 321 -37.88 14.34 12.83
C GLU A 321 -38.48 15.69 12.39
N GLU A 322 -38.87 15.74 11.11
CA GLU A 322 -39.84 16.70 10.60
C GLU A 322 -41.22 16.32 11.16
N LYS A 323 -41.64 16.95 12.26
CA LYS A 323 -43.05 16.94 12.67
C LYS A 323 -43.78 18.14 12.09
N VAL A 324 -44.45 17.84 10.98
CA VAL A 324 -45.59 18.56 10.41
C VAL A 324 -46.62 18.84 11.50
N GLY A 325 -47.14 20.07 11.49
CA GLY A 325 -48.01 20.62 12.52
C GLY A 325 -49.44 20.10 12.52
N VAL A 326 -50.14 20.47 13.59
CA VAL A 326 -51.59 20.71 13.63
C VAL A 326 -51.78 21.81 14.66
N ASP A 327 -52.04 23.03 14.18
CA ASP A 327 -52.80 24.04 14.90
C ASP A 327 -54.29 23.68 14.73
N ASP A 328 -55.05 23.55 15.82
CA ASP A 328 -56.49 23.82 15.90
C ASP A 328 -56.93 23.78 17.38
N GLU A 329 -57.54 24.90 17.82
CA GLU A 329 -58.10 25.29 19.14
C GLU A 329 -57.16 25.64 20.32
#